data_AF-A0AAJ6QUG7-F1
#
_entry.id   AF-A0AAJ6QUG7-F1
#
_cell.length_a   1.000
_cell.length_b   1.000
_cell.length_c   1.000
_cell.angle_alpha   90.00
_cell.angle_beta   90.00
_cell.angle_gamma   90.00
#
_symmetry.space_group_name_H-M   'P 1'
#
loop_
_entity.id
_entity.type
_entity.pdbx_description
1 polymer ?
#
loop_
_entity_poly.entity_id
_entity_poly.type
_entity_poly.pdbx_seq_one_letter_code
_entity_poly.pdbx_strand_id
1 'polypeptide(L)'
;MAHCGNCQRDTEREGWQAPRRADHCNHLHAGGDDHLHRCHSRYSVEASLEHPCFFSPVIGSDGAVALFLQHDILVQIHPTGSIRLINRRNRAVVGMSSPAFGGTLYIEHPCVAKMEYCTGVVSLALEKILPTDVFAKITKRGCLFTMINHGLVYLVDNSGVKSTTESFVILSDDLPKRYFYNGSSKPTETDFLECEALISSCRNYTTNVGTVVWIVDQIRIKQSTDGTVNVHGTLGDTRICLTTSPSEDVGLKFGDDLRVSMRCPVTGASPMDSSLKYLDLTRGRVRLTADRRGFHARNGSHAAGFDTAMKFKLE
;
A
#
# COMPACT_ATOMS: atom_id res chain seq x y z
N MET A 1 19.39 47.79 -54.93
CA MET A 1 18.47 46.72 -55.39
C MET A 1 17.76 46.20 -54.15
N ALA A 2 16.43 46.15 -54.04
CA ALA A 2 15.39 46.74 -54.91
C ALA A 2 14.14 47.10 -54.07
N HIS A 3 13.31 48.02 -54.59
CA HIS A 3 11.94 48.25 -54.13
C HIS A 3 11.04 47.01 -54.40
N CYS A 4 9.82 46.83 -53.88
CA CYS A 4 8.81 47.73 -53.28
C CYS A 4 8.13 47.00 -52.08
N GLY A 5 7.14 47.54 -51.35
CA GLY A 5 6.43 48.82 -51.42
C GLY A 5 5.22 48.80 -50.46
N ASN A 6 4.78 49.95 -49.95
CA ASN A 6 3.73 50.03 -48.92
C ASN A 6 2.30 49.77 -49.45
N CYS A 7 1.46 49.20 -48.59
CA CYS A 7 0.06 49.63 -48.47
C CYS A 7 -0.24 50.04 -47.02
N GLN A 8 -0.50 51.32 -46.82
CA GLN A 8 -1.23 51.86 -45.67
C GLN A 8 -2.73 51.92 -46.05
N ARG A 9 -3.73 52.31 -45.22
CA ARG A 9 -3.79 52.89 -43.86
C ARG A 9 -5.25 52.78 -43.34
N ASP A 10 -5.51 53.29 -42.11
CA ASP A 10 -6.80 53.88 -41.64
C ASP A 10 -8.00 52.91 -41.45
N THR A 11 -8.98 53.08 -40.54
CA THR A 11 -9.29 53.97 -39.36
C THR A 11 -10.50 53.33 -38.59
N GLU A 12 -11.01 53.70 -37.40
CA GLU A 12 -10.78 54.75 -36.38
C GLU A 12 -11.36 54.32 -34.99
N ARG A 13 -11.14 55.14 -33.93
CA ARG A 13 -11.96 55.37 -32.69
C ARG A 13 -12.24 54.22 -31.68
N GLU A 14 -11.83 54.39 -30.41
CA GLU A 14 -12.59 54.87 -29.21
C GLU A 14 -13.51 53.79 -28.56
N GLY A 15 -13.73 53.69 -27.24
CA GLY A 15 -13.38 54.58 -26.11
C GLY A 15 -13.20 53.85 -24.75
N TRP A 16 -13.48 54.53 -23.63
CA TRP A 16 -12.94 54.19 -22.29
C TRP A 16 -13.90 53.54 -21.26
N GLN A 17 -13.35 52.58 -20.51
CA GLN A 17 -13.58 52.24 -19.07
C GLN A 17 -14.98 51.90 -18.53
N ALA A 18 -14.99 51.23 -17.36
CA ALA A 18 -16.17 50.62 -16.72
C ALA A 18 -16.53 51.27 -15.37
N PRO A 19 -17.78 51.10 -14.89
CA PRO A 19 -18.10 51.28 -13.47
C PRO A 19 -18.82 50.09 -12.80
N ARG A 20 -18.27 49.71 -11.64
CA ARG A 20 -18.88 49.27 -10.36
C ARG A 20 -20.31 48.70 -10.28
N ARG A 21 -20.40 47.60 -9.50
CA ARG A 21 -21.56 47.00 -8.77
C ARG A 21 -22.88 47.80 -8.66
N ALA A 22 -23.99 47.08 -8.86
CA ALA A 22 -25.22 47.19 -8.07
C ALA A 22 -25.88 45.79 -7.97
N ASP A 23 -26.55 45.49 -6.84
CA ASP A 23 -27.21 44.20 -6.60
C ASP A 23 -28.72 44.28 -6.90
N HIS A 24 -29.28 43.28 -7.61
CA HIS A 24 -30.72 43.03 -7.64
C HIS A 24 -31.02 41.53 -7.81
N CYS A 25 -32.10 41.06 -7.19
CA CYS A 25 -32.50 39.65 -7.13
C CYS A 25 -33.68 39.31 -8.05
N ASN A 26 -33.88 38.01 -8.24
CA ASN A 26 -35.10 37.33 -8.73
C ASN A 26 -35.50 37.51 -10.20
N HIS A 27 -35.44 36.41 -10.95
CA HIS A 27 -36.66 35.78 -11.46
C HIS A 27 -36.48 34.26 -11.58
N LEU A 28 -37.59 33.51 -11.47
CA LEU A 28 -37.65 32.04 -11.46
C LEU A 28 -38.40 31.50 -12.68
N HIS A 29 -37.85 30.47 -13.32
CA HIS A 29 -38.57 29.30 -13.87
C HIS A 29 -37.53 28.24 -14.31
N ALA A 30 -37.79 26.92 -14.35
CA ALA A 30 -38.57 25.97 -13.54
C ALA A 30 -38.78 24.68 -14.38
N GLY A 31 -38.70 23.51 -13.75
CA GLY A 31 -38.73 22.18 -14.40
C GLY A 31 -37.33 21.69 -14.80
N GLY A 32 -36.96 20.41 -14.63
CA GLY A 32 -37.66 19.23 -14.10
C GLY A 32 -36.93 17.99 -14.64
N ASP A 33 -36.75 16.88 -13.92
CA ASP A 33 -37.41 16.43 -12.69
C ASP A 33 -36.42 15.92 -11.62
N ASP A 34 -36.83 16.01 -10.34
CA ASP A 34 -36.10 15.49 -9.19
C ASP A 34 -36.53 14.07 -8.80
N HIS A 35 -35.56 13.16 -8.63
CA HIS A 35 -35.73 11.91 -7.87
C HIS A 35 -34.81 11.90 -6.64
N LEU A 36 -35.10 12.84 -5.73
CA LEU A 36 -34.39 13.04 -4.47
C LEU A 36 -34.82 12.01 -3.39
N HIS A 37 -33.94 11.06 -3.08
CA HIS A 37 -34.06 10.23 -1.88
C HIS A 37 -33.77 11.06 -0.61
N ARG A 38 -34.82 11.74 -0.12
CA ARG A 38 -34.73 12.67 1.03
C ARG A 38 -34.63 11.95 2.37
N CYS A 39 -33.41 11.69 2.82
CA CYS A 39 -33.16 11.17 4.17
C CYS A 39 -33.43 12.26 5.24
N HIS A 40 -34.54 12.15 5.97
CA HIS A 40 -34.94 13.12 6.99
C HIS A 40 -34.30 12.82 8.37
N SER A 41 -33.08 13.33 8.60
CA SER A 41 -32.59 13.51 9.97
C SER A 41 -33.30 14.68 10.64
N ARG A 42 -33.76 14.49 11.89
CA ARG A 42 -34.35 15.55 12.73
C ARG A 42 -33.33 16.22 13.67
N TYR A 43 -32.04 16.14 13.35
CA TYR A 43 -30.97 16.75 14.16
C TYR A 43 -30.08 17.64 13.29
N SER A 44 -30.32 18.95 13.36
CA SER A 44 -29.40 19.99 12.87
C SER A 44 -28.23 20.13 13.85
N VAL A 45 -27.18 19.34 13.66
CA VAL A 45 -25.95 19.45 14.45
C VAL A 45 -25.07 20.55 13.86
N GLU A 46 -25.08 21.73 14.48
CA GLU A 46 -24.07 22.76 14.25
C GLU A 46 -22.74 22.29 14.87
N ALA A 47 -21.96 21.56 14.08
CA ALA A 47 -20.67 21.02 14.51
C ALA A 47 -19.62 22.13 14.57
N SER A 48 -19.28 22.59 15.79
CA SER A 48 -18.17 23.52 16.00
C SER A 48 -16.84 22.89 15.56
N LEU A 49 -16.14 23.56 14.65
CA LEU A 49 -14.98 23.04 13.90
C LEU A 49 -13.65 22.99 14.68
N GLU A 50 -13.70 22.90 16.01
CA GLU A 50 -12.52 22.82 16.89
C GLU A 50 -12.16 21.39 17.34
N HIS A 51 -12.78 20.36 16.75
CA HIS A 51 -12.44 18.96 16.97
C HIS A 51 -11.94 18.31 15.68
N PRO A 52 -10.81 17.57 15.69
CA PRO A 52 -10.27 16.93 14.49
C PRO A 52 -11.26 15.89 13.97
N CYS A 53 -11.61 16.00 12.68
CA CYS A 53 -12.72 15.30 12.06
C CYS A 53 -12.67 13.78 12.30
N PHE A 54 -13.72 13.23 12.92
CA PHE A 54 -13.86 11.78 13.09
C PHE A 54 -14.09 11.12 11.72
N PHE A 55 -13.06 10.50 11.16
CA PHE A 55 -13.16 9.69 9.95
C PHE A 55 -14.01 8.44 10.21
N SER A 56 -15.29 8.48 9.82
CA SER A 56 -16.16 7.30 9.81
C SER A 56 -15.64 6.26 8.79
N PRO A 57 -15.84 4.95 9.03
CA PRO A 57 -15.87 3.98 7.96
C PRO A 57 -16.91 4.38 6.92
N VAL A 58 -16.61 4.13 5.64
CA VAL A 58 -17.52 4.32 4.50
C VAL A 58 -17.49 3.09 3.60
N ILE A 59 -18.57 2.80 2.90
CA ILE A 59 -18.59 1.73 1.89
C ILE A 59 -18.13 2.32 0.56
N GLY A 60 -17.06 1.76 -0.01
CA GLY A 60 -16.57 2.14 -1.33
C GLY A 60 -17.41 1.55 -2.46
N SER A 61 -17.42 2.20 -3.62
CA SER A 61 -18.04 1.67 -4.85
C SER A 61 -17.39 0.38 -5.37
N ASP A 62 -16.30 -0.05 -4.74
CA ASP A 62 -15.60 -1.32 -4.94
C ASP A 62 -16.09 -2.45 -4.00
N GLY A 63 -17.16 -2.21 -3.22
CA GLY A 63 -17.75 -3.20 -2.30
C GLY A 63 -16.86 -3.53 -1.09
N ALA A 64 -16.06 -2.57 -0.63
CA ALA A 64 -15.20 -2.72 0.52
C ALA A 64 -15.44 -1.59 1.54
N VAL A 65 -15.37 -1.92 2.83
CA VAL A 65 -15.36 -0.91 3.90
C VAL A 65 -13.99 -0.22 3.89
N ALA A 66 -13.99 1.09 3.73
CA ALA A 66 -12.83 1.95 3.74
C ALA A 66 -12.80 2.81 5.02
N LEU A 67 -11.67 2.78 5.74
CA LEU A 67 -11.38 3.64 6.87
C LEU A 67 -10.17 4.52 6.55
N PHE A 68 -10.44 5.81 6.35
CA PHE A 68 -9.40 6.82 6.19
C PHE A 68 -8.82 7.19 7.55
N LEU A 69 -7.49 7.30 7.61
CA LEU A 69 -6.72 7.61 8.81
C LEU A 69 -5.85 8.85 8.54
N GLN A 70 -5.25 9.41 9.59
CA GLN A 70 -4.34 10.54 9.45
C GLN A 70 -3.13 10.15 8.58
N HIS A 71 -2.46 11.14 7.99
CA HIS A 71 -1.25 10.99 7.17
C HIS A 71 -1.45 10.21 5.86
N ASP A 72 -2.64 10.30 5.25
CA ASP A 72 -2.98 9.63 3.98
C ASP A 72 -2.88 8.10 4.02
N ILE A 73 -3.04 7.51 5.21
CA ILE A 73 -3.13 6.07 5.41
C ILE A 73 -4.59 5.64 5.29
N LEU A 74 -4.84 4.54 4.58
CA LEU A 74 -6.15 3.97 4.31
C LEU A 74 -6.13 2.48 4.65
N VAL A 75 -7.08 2.04 5.48
CA VAL A 75 -7.37 0.61 5.65
C VAL A 75 -8.62 0.28 4.85
N GLN A 76 -8.58 -0.79 4.07
CA GLN A 76 -9.77 -1.38 3.45
C GLN A 76 -9.96 -2.83 3.90
N ILE A 77 -11.23 -3.18 4.09
CA ILE A 77 -11.71 -4.51 4.51
C ILE A 77 -12.75 -4.94 3.50
N HIS A 78 -12.53 -6.08 2.84
CA HIS A 78 -13.52 -6.72 1.97
C HIS A 78 -14.45 -7.60 2.82
N PRO A 79 -15.76 -7.68 2.54
CA PRO A 79 -16.70 -8.56 3.24
C PRO A 79 -16.21 -9.98 3.53
N THR A 80 -15.67 -10.64 2.49
CA THR A 80 -15.02 -11.97 2.54
C THR A 80 -13.83 -12.11 3.51
N GLY A 81 -13.39 -11.06 4.20
CA GLY A 81 -12.30 -11.07 5.17
C GLY A 81 -10.92 -10.71 4.62
N SER A 82 -10.81 -10.30 3.34
CA SER A 82 -9.55 -9.74 2.81
C SER A 82 -9.28 -8.36 3.42
N ILE A 83 -8.01 -8.06 3.71
CA ILE A 83 -7.59 -6.81 4.36
C ILE A 83 -6.43 -6.20 3.55
N ARG A 84 -6.45 -4.87 3.35
CA ARG A 84 -5.26 -4.12 2.91
C ARG A 84 -5.08 -2.83 3.69
N LEU A 85 -3.83 -2.55 4.03
CA LEU A 85 -3.33 -1.31 4.59
C LEU A 85 -2.51 -0.62 3.49
N ILE A 86 -2.95 0.58 3.11
CA ILE A 86 -2.36 1.39 2.04
C ILE A 86 -1.80 2.67 2.67
N ASN A 87 -0.53 2.97 2.45
CA ASN A 87 -0.03 4.32 2.63
C ASN A 87 -0.08 5.00 1.24
N ARG A 88 -0.96 6.00 1.09
CA ARG A 88 -1.19 6.64 -0.23
C ARG A 88 -0.07 7.60 -0.61
N ARG A 89 0.77 8.01 0.34
CA ARG A 89 1.91 8.93 0.15
C ARG A 89 3.07 8.21 -0.53
N ASN A 90 3.53 7.09 0.03
CA ASN A 90 4.57 6.23 -0.57
C ASN A 90 4.02 5.27 -1.63
N ARG A 91 2.69 5.14 -1.73
CA ARG A 91 1.95 4.20 -2.59
C ARG A 91 2.24 2.72 -2.30
N ALA A 92 2.73 2.41 -1.10
CA ALA A 92 2.95 1.04 -0.66
C ALA A 92 1.66 0.42 -0.10
N VAL A 93 1.51 -0.88 -0.32
CA VAL A 93 0.36 -1.68 0.11
C VAL A 93 0.83 -2.94 0.80
N VAL A 94 0.21 -3.30 1.92
CA VAL A 94 0.42 -4.56 2.63
C VAL A 94 -0.93 -5.16 3.01
N GLY A 95 -1.09 -6.47 2.84
CA GLY A 95 -2.40 -7.09 3.00
C GLY A 95 -2.43 -8.61 3.01
N MET A 96 -3.66 -9.12 3.00
CA MET A 96 -4.06 -10.51 3.12
C MET A 96 -5.30 -10.76 2.23
N SER A 97 -5.32 -11.86 1.46
CA SER A 97 -6.56 -12.37 0.87
C SER A 97 -7.40 -13.14 1.89
N SER A 98 -8.70 -13.22 1.65
CA SER A 98 -9.63 -14.02 2.46
C SER A 98 -9.09 -15.43 2.75
N PRO A 99 -9.34 -16.00 3.95
CA PRO A 99 -8.99 -17.39 4.27
C PRO A 99 -9.57 -18.41 3.27
N ALA A 100 -10.77 -18.14 2.74
CA ALA A 100 -11.41 -18.97 1.71
C ALA A 100 -10.67 -18.94 0.36
N PHE A 101 -9.87 -17.89 0.12
CA PHE A 101 -9.07 -17.67 -1.08
C PHE A 101 -7.56 -17.77 -0.76
N GLY A 102 -7.21 -18.83 -0.03
CA GLY A 102 -5.84 -19.27 0.23
C GLY A 102 -5.08 -18.54 1.34
N GLY A 103 -5.61 -17.43 1.86
CA GLY A 103 -4.94 -16.66 2.92
C GLY A 103 -3.58 -16.07 2.50
N THR A 104 -3.43 -15.73 1.21
CA THR A 104 -2.17 -15.20 0.67
C THR A 104 -1.87 -13.85 1.28
N LEU A 105 -0.67 -13.71 1.85
CA LEU A 105 -0.18 -12.42 2.34
C LEU A 105 0.65 -11.74 1.26
N TYR A 106 0.59 -10.41 1.19
CA TYR A 106 1.32 -9.65 0.18
C TYR A 106 1.85 -8.32 0.69
N ILE A 107 2.93 -7.87 0.05
CA ILE A 107 3.45 -6.49 0.14
C ILE A 107 3.82 -6.04 -1.26
N GLU A 108 3.44 -4.82 -1.61
CA GLU A 108 4.01 -4.08 -2.72
C GLU A 108 4.56 -2.75 -2.18
N HIS A 109 5.85 -2.49 -2.41
CA HIS A 109 6.47 -1.19 -2.18
C HIS A 109 7.13 -0.74 -3.48
N PRO A 110 6.65 0.35 -4.13
CA PRO A 110 6.91 0.61 -5.56
C PRO A 110 8.38 0.89 -5.91
N CYS A 111 9.19 1.22 -4.90
CA CYS A 111 10.63 1.51 -5.02
C CYS A 111 11.53 0.47 -4.31
N VAL A 112 11.00 -0.70 -3.89
CA VAL A 112 11.79 -1.74 -3.20
C VAL A 112 11.49 -3.14 -3.73
N ALA A 113 10.24 -3.61 -3.58
CA ALA A 113 9.90 -4.99 -3.90
C ALA A 113 8.39 -5.25 -3.99
N LYS A 114 8.06 -6.31 -4.72
CA LYS A 114 6.82 -7.08 -4.56
C LYS A 114 7.13 -8.35 -3.78
N MET A 115 6.23 -8.76 -2.88
CA MET A 115 6.34 -10.00 -2.12
C MET A 115 4.97 -10.68 -2.00
N GLU A 116 4.97 -12.00 -2.17
CA GLU A 116 3.86 -12.90 -1.90
C GLU A 116 4.27 -13.94 -0.86
N TYR A 117 3.38 -14.30 0.05
CA TYR A 117 3.49 -15.50 0.89
C TYR A 117 2.24 -16.36 0.72
N CYS A 118 2.38 -17.50 0.06
CA CYS A 118 1.30 -18.41 -0.31
C CYS A 118 1.76 -19.87 -0.15
N THR A 119 0.88 -20.76 0.33
CA THR A 119 1.15 -22.20 0.56
C THR A 119 2.44 -22.54 1.36
N GLY A 120 2.93 -21.61 2.18
CA GLY A 120 4.19 -21.81 2.92
C GLY A 120 5.46 -21.57 2.10
N VAL A 121 5.36 -20.83 0.99
CA VAL A 121 6.47 -20.33 0.17
C VAL A 121 6.40 -18.79 0.16
N VAL A 122 7.53 -18.12 0.37
CA VAL A 122 7.68 -16.69 0.07
C VAL A 122 8.22 -16.55 -1.35
N SER A 123 7.61 -15.70 -2.16
CA SER A 123 8.13 -15.24 -3.46
C SER A 123 8.43 -13.74 -3.36
N LEU A 124 9.57 -13.30 -3.88
CA LEU A 124 10.04 -11.91 -3.82
C LEU A 124 10.60 -11.49 -5.19
N ALA A 125 10.15 -10.34 -5.68
CA ALA A 125 10.80 -9.60 -6.76
C ALA A 125 11.28 -8.27 -6.19
N LEU A 126 12.60 -8.10 -6.07
CA LEU A 126 13.27 -6.89 -5.61
C LEU A 126 13.58 -6.04 -6.85
N GLU A 127 12.85 -4.94 -7.01
CA GLU A 127 12.82 -4.14 -8.24
C GLU A 127 13.36 -2.73 -8.00
N LYS A 128 14.07 -2.17 -9.00
CA LYS A 128 14.48 -0.73 -9.08
C LYS A 128 15.43 -0.22 -7.98
N ILE A 129 15.63 -0.96 -6.89
CA ILE A 129 16.45 -0.58 -5.72
C ILE A 129 17.93 -1.01 -5.83
N LEU A 130 18.22 -1.98 -6.71
CA LEU A 130 19.56 -2.41 -7.08
C LEU A 130 19.79 -2.18 -8.59
N PRO A 131 21.05 -2.18 -9.07
CA PRO A 131 21.38 -2.01 -10.50
C PRO A 131 20.75 -3.04 -11.46
N THR A 132 20.26 -4.17 -10.94
CA THR A 132 19.65 -5.27 -11.68
C THR A 132 18.59 -5.92 -10.78
N ASP A 133 17.41 -6.25 -11.32
CA ASP A 133 16.33 -6.84 -10.53
C ASP A 133 16.70 -8.23 -9.98
N VAL A 134 16.39 -8.48 -8.71
CA VAL A 134 16.72 -9.72 -8.00
C VAL A 134 15.45 -10.48 -7.63
N PHE A 135 15.36 -11.73 -8.06
CA PHE A 135 14.27 -12.64 -7.69
C PHE A 135 14.74 -13.55 -6.57
N ALA A 136 13.91 -13.72 -5.53
CA ALA A 136 14.21 -14.62 -4.42
C ALA A 136 12.98 -15.39 -3.94
N LYS A 137 13.22 -16.54 -3.31
CA LYS A 137 12.17 -17.47 -2.88
C LYS A 137 12.58 -18.15 -1.57
N ILE A 138 11.70 -18.18 -0.57
CA ILE A 138 11.94 -18.92 0.68
C ILE A 138 11.02 -20.13 0.76
N THR A 139 11.62 -21.32 0.76
CA THR A 139 10.94 -22.61 0.84
C THR A 139 11.31 -23.32 2.15
N LYS A 140 10.72 -24.50 2.40
CA LYS A 140 11.12 -25.37 3.52
C LYS A 140 12.58 -25.86 3.43
N ARG A 141 13.24 -25.74 2.26
CA ARG A 141 14.63 -26.15 2.04
C ARG A 141 15.65 -25.06 2.38
N GLY A 142 15.26 -23.79 2.24
CA GLY A 142 16.15 -22.63 2.39
C GLY A 142 15.69 -21.45 1.51
N CYS A 143 16.60 -20.50 1.26
CA CYS A 143 16.37 -19.44 0.28
C CYS A 143 17.02 -19.77 -1.07
N LEU A 144 16.29 -19.49 -2.15
CA LEU A 144 16.81 -19.40 -3.51
C LEU A 144 16.86 -17.95 -3.96
N PHE A 145 17.81 -17.61 -4.83
CA PHE A 145 17.88 -16.30 -5.47
C PHE A 145 18.58 -16.30 -6.83
N THR A 146 18.23 -15.36 -7.69
CA THR A 146 18.88 -15.07 -8.97
C THR A 146 18.66 -13.60 -9.37
N MET A 147 19.23 -13.16 -10.49
CA MET A 147 18.99 -11.84 -11.09
C MET A 147 18.35 -12.01 -12.46
N ILE A 148 17.69 -10.96 -12.97
CA ILE A 148 17.27 -10.94 -14.37
C ILE A 148 18.49 -11.14 -15.29
N ASN A 149 18.30 -11.92 -16.37
CA ASN A 149 19.34 -12.33 -17.32
C ASN A 149 20.51 -13.16 -16.74
N HIS A 150 20.43 -13.65 -15.49
CA HIS A 150 21.46 -14.50 -14.89
C HIS A 150 21.17 -16.00 -15.06
N GLY A 151 22.09 -16.73 -15.70
CA GLY A 151 21.89 -18.14 -16.09
C GLY A 151 22.00 -19.19 -14.98
N LEU A 152 22.34 -18.80 -13.74
CA LEU A 152 22.41 -19.69 -12.58
C LEU A 152 21.49 -19.20 -11.47
N VAL A 153 20.75 -20.12 -10.85
CA VAL A 153 20.01 -19.88 -9.61
C VAL A 153 20.84 -20.38 -8.43
N TYR A 154 20.97 -19.57 -7.40
CA TYR A 154 21.66 -19.93 -6.16
C TYR A 154 20.66 -20.39 -5.12
N LEU A 155 21.07 -21.36 -4.29
CA LEU A 155 20.34 -21.90 -3.16
C LEU A 155 21.25 -21.88 -1.94
N VAL A 156 20.73 -21.44 -0.79
CA VAL A 156 21.37 -21.53 0.52
C VAL A 156 20.53 -22.46 1.41
N ASP A 157 20.95 -23.72 1.51
CA ASP A 157 20.32 -24.74 2.37
C ASP A 157 21.20 -25.10 3.57
N ASN A 158 20.72 -25.98 4.46
CA ASN A 158 21.44 -26.40 5.67
C ASN A 158 22.76 -27.14 5.40
N SER A 159 23.13 -27.36 4.13
CA SER A 159 24.38 -27.97 3.69
C SER A 159 25.19 -27.04 2.77
N GLY A 160 25.00 -25.73 2.91
CA GLY A 160 25.79 -24.69 2.24
C GLY A 160 25.12 -24.08 1.02
N VAL A 161 25.95 -23.47 0.17
CA VAL A 161 25.54 -22.69 -1.00
C VAL A 161 25.77 -23.51 -2.27
N LYS A 162 24.75 -23.59 -3.13
CA LYS A 162 24.74 -24.46 -4.33
C LYS A 162 24.06 -23.78 -5.51
N SER A 163 24.45 -24.14 -6.73
CA SER A 163 23.71 -23.80 -7.95
C SER A 163 22.55 -24.76 -8.21
N THR A 164 21.46 -24.28 -8.81
CA THR A 164 20.30 -25.07 -9.21
C THR A 164 19.59 -24.45 -10.42
N THR A 165 18.51 -25.08 -10.88
CA THR A 165 17.73 -24.72 -12.08
C THR A 165 16.24 -24.55 -11.77
N GLU A 166 15.91 -24.12 -10.54
CA GLU A 166 14.52 -23.91 -10.10
C GLU A 166 13.94 -22.61 -10.70
N SER A 167 12.67 -22.60 -11.08
CA SER A 167 12.00 -21.44 -11.66
C SER A 167 11.39 -20.50 -10.59
N PHE A 168 11.32 -19.21 -10.96
CA PHE A 168 10.67 -18.16 -10.19
C PHE A 168 9.33 -17.78 -10.82
N VAL A 169 8.38 -17.37 -9.98
CA VAL A 169 7.12 -16.76 -10.42
C VAL A 169 7.36 -15.26 -10.55
N ILE A 170 7.04 -14.69 -11.71
CA ILE A 170 7.06 -13.23 -11.92
C ILE A 170 5.84 -12.64 -11.21
N LEU A 171 6.07 -11.69 -10.30
CA LEU A 171 5.01 -11.03 -9.54
C LEU A 171 4.40 -9.87 -10.36
N SER A 172 3.10 -9.97 -10.61
CA SER A 172 2.32 -9.02 -11.41
C SER A 172 2.17 -7.65 -10.73
N ASP A 173 1.94 -6.60 -11.52
CA ASP A 173 1.63 -5.24 -11.04
C ASP A 173 0.18 -5.10 -10.52
N ASP A 174 -0.68 -6.09 -10.73
CA ASP A 174 -2.07 -6.11 -10.20
C ASP A 174 -2.21 -6.82 -8.84
N LEU A 175 -1.09 -7.30 -8.28
CA LEU A 175 -1.04 -8.26 -7.17
C LEU A 175 -1.88 -7.85 -5.93
N PRO A 176 -1.85 -6.60 -5.42
CA PRO A 176 -2.70 -6.19 -4.31
C PRO A 176 -4.20 -6.16 -4.63
N LYS A 177 -4.58 -5.91 -5.88
CA LYS A 177 -6.00 -5.95 -6.31
C LYS A 177 -6.47 -7.40 -6.42
N ARG A 178 -5.68 -8.24 -7.11
CA ARG A 178 -5.95 -9.66 -7.30
C ARG A 178 -6.20 -10.38 -5.97
N TYR A 179 -5.35 -10.15 -4.96
CA TYR A 179 -5.52 -10.78 -3.65
C TYR A 179 -6.55 -10.10 -2.74
N PHE A 180 -6.82 -8.80 -2.88
CA PHE A 180 -7.86 -8.15 -2.06
C PHE A 180 -9.28 -8.55 -2.50
N TYR A 181 -9.61 -8.42 -3.78
CA TYR A 181 -10.95 -8.75 -4.31
C TYR A 181 -11.10 -10.25 -4.68
N ASN A 182 -10.16 -11.10 -4.27
CA ASN A 182 -10.16 -12.55 -4.51
C ASN A 182 -10.28 -12.94 -6.01
N GLY A 183 -9.80 -12.09 -6.92
CA GLY A 183 -9.96 -12.24 -8.37
C GLY A 183 -11.31 -11.78 -8.94
N SER A 184 -12.27 -11.34 -8.11
CA SER A 184 -13.46 -10.64 -8.59
C SER A 184 -13.10 -9.25 -9.14
N SER A 185 -13.91 -8.76 -10.08
CA SER A 185 -13.75 -7.43 -10.71
C SER A 185 -14.94 -6.49 -10.47
N LYS A 186 -16.02 -6.97 -9.84
CA LYS A 186 -17.22 -6.19 -9.53
C LYS A 186 -17.83 -6.66 -8.20
N PRO A 187 -18.27 -5.75 -7.33
CA PRO A 187 -19.02 -6.10 -6.13
C PRO A 187 -20.46 -6.50 -6.46
N THR A 188 -21.05 -7.29 -5.57
CA THR A 188 -22.44 -7.74 -5.59
C THR A 188 -23.29 -6.98 -4.57
N GLU A 189 -24.62 -7.02 -4.69
CA GLU A 189 -25.53 -6.45 -3.68
C GLU A 189 -25.30 -7.08 -2.29
N THR A 190 -24.94 -8.37 -2.24
CA THR A 190 -24.50 -9.07 -1.03
C THR A 190 -23.22 -8.51 -0.42
N ASP A 191 -22.22 -8.10 -1.21
CA ASP A 191 -21.01 -7.43 -0.67
C ASP A 191 -21.35 -6.10 0.00
N PHE A 192 -22.33 -5.34 -0.52
CA PHE A 192 -22.81 -4.10 0.09
C PHE A 192 -23.55 -4.34 1.41
N LEU A 193 -24.45 -5.33 1.46
CA LEU A 193 -25.17 -5.71 2.69
C LEU A 193 -24.22 -6.21 3.79
N GLU A 194 -23.19 -6.98 3.43
CA GLU A 194 -22.14 -7.40 4.37
C GLU A 194 -21.27 -6.21 4.83
N CYS A 195 -20.99 -5.24 3.95
CA CYS A 195 -20.33 -3.99 4.34
C CYS A 195 -21.17 -3.18 5.36
N GLU A 196 -22.50 -3.10 5.19
CA GLU A 196 -23.40 -2.44 6.14
C GLU A 196 -23.38 -3.13 7.51
N ALA A 197 -23.32 -4.45 7.56
CA ALA A 197 -23.16 -5.22 8.80
C ALA A 197 -21.78 -5.00 9.48
N LEU A 198 -20.70 -4.92 8.70
CA LEU A 198 -19.35 -4.61 9.19
C LEU A 198 -19.27 -3.19 9.78
N ILE A 199 -19.92 -2.20 9.16
CA ILE A 199 -19.99 -0.84 9.72
C ILE A 199 -20.90 -0.80 10.95
N SER A 200 -22.03 -1.50 10.95
CA SER A 200 -22.97 -1.54 12.08
C SER A 200 -22.40 -2.20 13.34
N SER A 201 -21.42 -3.10 13.19
CA SER A 201 -20.69 -3.75 14.30
C SER A 201 -19.41 -3.00 14.72
N CYS A 202 -19.06 -1.93 14.01
CA CYS A 202 -17.83 -1.16 14.22
C CYS A 202 -17.84 -0.40 15.55
N ARG A 203 -16.69 -0.37 16.24
CA ARG A 203 -16.48 0.38 17.49
C ARG A 203 -15.18 1.17 17.41
N ASN A 204 -15.16 2.38 17.95
CA ASN A 204 -13.95 3.18 18.09
C ASN A 204 -13.78 3.71 19.53
N TYR A 205 -12.55 4.12 19.86
CA TYR A 205 -12.21 4.90 21.04
C TYR A 205 -10.80 5.48 20.89
N THR A 206 -10.49 6.51 21.67
CA THR A 206 -9.14 7.07 21.80
C THR A 206 -8.57 6.68 23.16
N THR A 207 -7.30 6.28 23.24
CA THR A 207 -6.62 5.98 24.51
C THR A 207 -6.19 7.26 25.22
N ASN A 208 -5.83 7.15 26.51
CA ASN A 208 -5.21 8.21 27.29
C ASN A 208 -3.86 8.71 26.74
N VAL A 209 -3.25 7.98 25.78
CA VAL A 209 -2.00 8.37 25.08
C VAL A 209 -2.29 8.96 23.69
N GLY A 210 -3.57 9.22 23.37
CA GLY A 210 -3.98 9.76 22.07
C GLY A 210 -4.00 8.74 20.92
N THR A 211 -3.77 7.44 21.19
CA THR A 211 -3.88 6.40 20.17
C THR A 211 -5.35 6.22 19.79
N VAL A 212 -5.71 6.43 18.53
CA VAL A 212 -7.04 6.14 18.01
C VAL A 212 -7.12 4.64 17.72
N VAL A 213 -8.18 3.97 18.17
CA VAL A 213 -8.38 2.53 17.99
C VAL A 213 -9.75 2.29 17.38
N TRP A 214 -9.77 1.46 16.33
CA TRP A 214 -10.98 0.96 15.69
C TRP A 214 -11.03 -0.56 15.78
N ILE A 215 -12.22 -1.11 15.93
CA ILE A 215 -12.52 -2.54 15.92
C ILE A 215 -13.66 -2.75 14.92
N VAL A 216 -13.36 -3.44 13.82
CA VAL A 216 -14.33 -3.82 12.77
C VAL A 216 -14.34 -5.35 12.75
N ASP A 217 -15.42 -5.96 13.21
CA ASP A 217 -15.47 -7.39 13.53
C ASP A 217 -14.22 -7.84 14.36
N GLN A 218 -13.41 -8.81 13.90
CA GLN A 218 -12.20 -9.28 14.58
C GLN A 218 -10.96 -8.43 14.28
N ILE A 219 -11.06 -7.43 13.40
CA ILE A 219 -9.94 -6.62 12.91
C ILE A 219 -9.76 -5.41 13.82
N ARG A 220 -8.59 -5.30 14.46
CA ARG A 220 -8.25 -4.19 15.36
C ARG A 220 -7.20 -3.28 14.75
N ILE A 221 -7.64 -2.11 14.31
CA ILE A 221 -6.82 -1.05 13.73
C ILE A 221 -6.43 -0.08 14.84
N LYS A 222 -5.17 0.37 14.85
CA LYS A 222 -4.66 1.41 15.76
C LYS A 222 -3.88 2.43 14.96
N GLN A 223 -4.09 3.73 15.23
CA GLN A 223 -3.18 4.79 14.81
C GLN A 223 -2.59 5.46 16.05
N SER A 224 -1.26 5.42 16.15
CA SER A 224 -0.48 6.12 17.17
C SER A 224 -0.34 7.62 16.84
N THR A 225 0.08 8.41 17.83
CA THR A 225 0.22 9.88 17.72
C THR A 225 1.37 10.34 16.81
N ASP A 226 2.31 9.45 16.48
CA ASP A 226 3.30 9.59 15.42
C ASP A 226 2.72 9.29 14.01
N GLY A 227 1.42 8.98 13.93
CA GLY A 227 0.72 8.57 12.73
C GLY A 227 0.89 7.09 12.36
N THR A 228 1.72 6.31 13.07
CA THR A 228 1.99 4.90 12.74
C THR A 228 0.74 4.06 12.91
N VAL A 229 0.36 3.34 11.85
CA VAL A 229 -0.83 2.49 11.80
C VAL A 229 -0.45 1.02 11.93
N ASN A 230 -1.16 0.31 12.80
CA ASN A 230 -1.06 -1.14 12.96
C ASN A 230 -2.45 -1.76 12.81
N VAL A 231 -2.60 -2.70 11.88
CA VAL A 231 -3.81 -3.49 11.66
C VAL A 231 -3.56 -4.91 12.16
N HIS A 232 -4.22 -5.29 13.24
CA HIS A 232 -4.16 -6.64 13.78
C HIS A 232 -5.36 -7.46 13.30
N GLY A 233 -5.10 -8.71 12.92
CA GLY A 233 -6.12 -9.68 12.52
C GLY A 233 -5.62 -11.12 12.67
N THR A 234 -6.35 -12.07 12.11
CA THR A 234 -6.06 -13.52 12.21
C THR A 234 -6.33 -14.23 10.89
N LEU A 235 -5.49 -15.20 10.54
CA LEU A 235 -5.67 -16.13 9.44
C LEU A 235 -5.64 -17.55 10.01
N GLY A 236 -6.82 -18.19 10.10
CA GLY A 236 -7.01 -19.28 11.05
C GLY A 236 -6.58 -18.85 12.46
N ASP A 237 -5.89 -19.72 13.18
CA ASP A 237 -5.36 -19.40 14.52
C ASP A 237 -4.14 -18.46 14.51
N THR A 238 -3.57 -18.14 13.34
CA THR A 238 -2.31 -17.38 13.25
C THR A 238 -2.56 -15.87 13.25
N ARG A 239 -1.98 -15.17 14.23
CA ARG A 239 -2.05 -13.70 14.34
C ARG A 239 -1.26 -13.00 13.24
N ILE A 240 -1.84 -11.93 12.73
CA ILE A 240 -1.26 -11.03 11.72
C ILE A 240 -1.14 -9.61 12.28
N CYS A 241 -0.07 -8.93 11.91
CA CYS A 241 0.09 -7.50 12.06
C CYS A 241 0.56 -6.91 10.74
N LEU A 242 -0.27 -6.07 10.11
CA LEU A 242 0.11 -5.20 9.00
C LEU A 242 0.49 -3.84 9.60
N THR A 243 1.60 -3.25 9.19
CA THR A 243 2.09 -1.99 9.77
C THR A 243 2.54 -1.03 8.67
N THR A 244 2.26 0.26 8.81
CA THR A 244 2.87 1.34 8.01
C THR A 244 2.99 2.62 8.84
N SER A 245 3.93 3.49 8.50
CA SER A 245 4.11 4.79 9.14
C SER A 245 4.10 5.94 8.12
N PRO A 246 3.92 7.20 8.55
CA PRO A 246 4.11 8.37 7.69
C PRO A 246 5.55 8.54 7.19
N SER A 247 6.52 7.85 7.80
CA SER A 247 7.93 7.83 7.41
C SER A 247 8.25 6.72 6.40
N GLU A 248 7.34 6.48 5.46
CA GLU A 248 7.47 5.58 4.29
C GLU A 248 7.69 4.07 4.57
N ASP A 249 7.70 3.61 5.82
CA ASP A 249 7.84 2.18 6.15
C ASP A 249 6.57 1.40 5.85
N VAL A 250 6.73 0.16 5.36
CA VAL A 250 5.67 -0.85 5.31
C VAL A 250 6.19 -2.18 5.86
N GLY A 251 5.36 -2.91 6.59
CA GLY A 251 5.77 -4.13 7.27
C GLY A 251 4.65 -5.13 7.54
N LEU A 252 5.04 -6.39 7.70
CA LEU A 252 4.16 -7.51 7.96
C LEU A 252 4.79 -8.44 9.00
N LYS A 253 3.97 -8.92 9.95
CA LYS A 253 4.28 -10.07 10.81
C LYS A 253 3.15 -11.09 10.71
N PHE A 254 3.49 -12.36 10.49
CA PHE A 254 2.57 -13.51 10.48
C PHE A 254 3.10 -14.59 11.43
N GLY A 255 2.36 -14.83 12.51
CA GLY A 255 2.80 -15.66 13.63
C GLY A 255 4.18 -15.21 14.12
N ASP A 256 5.02 -16.15 14.51
CA ASP A 256 6.47 -15.95 14.69
C ASP A 256 7.29 -16.61 13.57
N ASP A 257 6.65 -17.12 12.51
CA ASP A 257 7.34 -17.68 11.32
C ASP A 257 7.91 -16.56 10.45
N LEU A 258 7.09 -15.58 10.05
CA LEU A 258 7.43 -14.60 9.03
C LEU A 258 7.38 -13.15 9.57
N ARG A 259 8.47 -12.40 9.33
CA ARG A 259 8.55 -10.95 9.53
C ARG A 259 9.15 -10.29 8.29
N VAL A 260 8.53 -9.20 7.85
CA VAL A 260 8.95 -8.41 6.68
C VAL A 260 8.93 -6.93 7.02
N SER A 261 9.93 -6.20 6.55
CA SER A 261 9.97 -4.74 6.54
C SER A 261 10.56 -4.27 5.22
N MET A 262 9.89 -3.32 4.57
CA MET A 262 10.36 -2.61 3.39
C MET A 262 10.36 -1.10 3.68
N ARG A 263 11.43 -0.42 3.29
CA ARG A 263 11.65 1.00 3.56
C ARG A 263 12.07 1.74 2.29
N CYS A 264 11.39 2.83 1.99
CA CYS A 264 11.76 3.72 0.88
C CYS A 264 13.16 4.34 1.12
N PRO A 265 14.07 4.34 0.12
CA PRO A 265 15.41 4.91 0.28
C PRO A 265 15.46 6.45 0.22
N VAL A 266 14.35 7.11 -0.14
CA VAL A 266 14.36 8.49 -0.68
C VAL A 266 14.26 9.58 0.39
N THR A 267 13.77 9.28 1.60
CA THR A 267 13.37 10.29 2.58
C THR A 267 14.32 10.39 3.79
N GLY A 268 15.10 11.48 3.84
CA GLY A 268 15.76 11.97 5.06
C GLY A 268 16.93 11.15 5.63
N ALA A 269 17.10 9.89 5.25
CA ALA A 269 18.21 9.06 5.71
C ALA A 269 19.55 9.59 5.19
N SER A 270 20.49 9.86 6.09
CA SER A 270 21.82 10.37 5.75
C SER A 270 22.51 9.49 4.70
N PRO A 271 23.19 10.06 3.69
CA PRO A 271 23.94 9.27 2.70
C PRO A 271 25.07 8.43 3.30
N MET A 272 25.44 8.65 4.57
CA MET A 272 26.43 7.86 5.31
C MET A 272 25.87 6.66 6.09
N ASP A 273 24.56 6.53 6.28
CA ASP A 273 24.02 5.40 7.05
C ASP A 273 24.10 4.08 6.24
N SER A 274 25.08 3.25 6.56
CA SER A 274 25.25 1.91 5.97
C SER A 274 24.54 0.79 6.75
N SER A 275 23.74 1.14 7.76
CA SER A 275 22.84 0.22 8.48
C SER A 275 21.40 0.25 7.95
N LEU A 276 21.06 1.26 7.13
CA LEU A 276 19.77 1.41 6.49
C LEU A 276 19.49 0.26 5.51
N LYS A 277 18.54 -0.60 5.87
CA LYS A 277 18.04 -1.66 4.99
C LYS A 277 16.80 -1.19 4.24
N TYR A 278 16.77 -1.48 2.95
CA TYR A 278 15.60 -1.30 2.10
C TYR A 278 14.63 -2.47 2.26
N LEU A 279 15.17 -3.68 2.49
CA LEU A 279 14.44 -4.90 2.81
C LEU A 279 15.09 -5.61 4.01
N ASP A 280 14.27 -6.00 4.98
CA ASP A 280 14.64 -7.01 5.98
C ASP A 280 13.49 -8.04 6.11
N LEU A 281 13.69 -9.21 5.52
CA LEU A 281 12.72 -10.30 5.47
C LEU A 281 13.31 -11.51 6.18
N THR A 282 12.72 -11.89 7.30
CA THR A 282 13.10 -13.07 8.09
C THR A 282 11.97 -14.09 8.05
N ARG A 283 12.31 -15.35 7.79
CA ARG A 283 11.40 -16.49 7.95
C ARG A 283 12.10 -17.66 8.62
N GLY A 284 11.74 -17.95 9.87
CA GLY A 284 12.43 -18.95 10.70
C GLY A 284 13.94 -18.69 10.79
N ARG A 285 14.76 -19.59 10.21
CA ARG A 285 16.23 -19.46 10.12
C ARG A 285 16.73 -18.73 8.88
N VAL A 286 15.85 -18.46 7.92
CA VAL A 286 16.18 -17.82 6.65
C VAL A 286 16.03 -16.31 6.78
N ARG A 287 16.98 -15.54 6.24
CA ARG A 287 16.92 -14.09 6.18
C ARG A 287 17.40 -13.57 4.84
N LEU A 288 16.58 -12.73 4.21
CA LEU A 288 16.92 -11.96 3.01
C LEU A 288 16.99 -10.49 3.40
N THR A 289 18.08 -9.81 3.04
CA THR A 289 18.26 -8.38 3.28
C THR A 289 18.81 -7.70 2.04
N ALA A 290 18.27 -6.53 1.71
CA ALA A 290 18.80 -5.66 0.67
C ALA A 290 19.12 -4.28 1.26
N ASP A 291 20.33 -3.80 1.03
CA ASP A 291 20.84 -2.52 1.53
C ASP A 291 21.90 -1.93 0.59
N ARG A 292 22.61 -0.89 1.02
CA ARG A 292 23.65 -0.19 0.22
C ARG A 292 24.84 -1.07 -0.19
N ARG A 293 24.99 -2.29 0.35
CA ARG A 293 26.06 -3.26 0.05
C ARG A 293 25.66 -4.30 -1.01
N GLY A 294 24.36 -4.41 -1.32
CA GLY A 294 23.80 -5.32 -2.32
C GLY A 294 22.62 -6.14 -1.79
N PHE A 295 22.54 -7.39 -2.22
CA PHE A 295 21.51 -8.35 -1.80
C PHE A 295 22.18 -9.53 -1.06
N HIS A 296 21.67 -9.86 0.12
CA HIS A 296 22.27 -10.83 1.03
C HIS A 296 21.22 -11.87 1.46
N ALA A 297 21.50 -13.14 1.19
CA ALA A 297 20.62 -14.29 1.50
C ALA A 297 21.33 -15.25 2.45
N ARG A 298 20.67 -15.58 3.57
CA ARG A 298 21.26 -16.34 4.67
C ARG A 298 20.30 -17.42 5.17
N ASN A 299 20.83 -18.58 5.53
CA ASN A 299 20.11 -19.66 6.19
C ASN A 299 20.98 -20.20 7.33
N GLY A 300 20.66 -19.81 8.57
CA GLY A 300 21.51 -20.09 9.72
C GLY A 300 22.93 -19.50 9.56
N SER A 301 23.93 -20.39 9.55
CA SER A 301 25.36 -20.05 9.42
C SER A 301 25.87 -19.92 7.98
N HIS A 302 25.05 -20.24 6.97
CA HIS A 302 25.45 -20.14 5.56
C HIS A 302 24.86 -18.86 4.95
N ALA A 303 25.67 -18.09 4.23
CA ALA A 303 25.24 -16.91 3.53
C ALA A 303 25.90 -16.78 2.14
N ALA A 304 25.18 -16.10 1.24
CA ALA A 304 25.62 -15.75 -0.09
C ALA A 304 24.79 -14.58 -0.62
N GLY A 305 25.23 -13.94 -1.70
CA GLY A 305 24.52 -12.78 -2.23
C GLY A 305 25.12 -12.20 -3.49
N PHE A 306 24.69 -10.98 -3.80
CA PHE A 306 25.25 -10.13 -4.85
C PHE A 306 25.74 -8.83 -4.22
N ASP A 307 26.93 -8.37 -4.60
CA ASP A 307 27.46 -7.09 -4.13
C ASP A 307 26.93 -5.88 -4.92
N THR A 308 27.44 -4.69 -4.61
CA THR A 308 27.12 -3.43 -5.29
C THR A 308 27.42 -3.41 -6.79
N ALA A 309 28.27 -4.33 -7.29
CA ALA A 309 28.56 -4.51 -8.71
C ALA A 309 27.77 -5.70 -9.30
N MET A 310 26.75 -6.18 -8.59
CA MET A 310 25.93 -7.35 -8.88
C MET A 310 26.75 -8.65 -9.08
N LYS A 311 27.92 -8.75 -8.45
CA LYS A 311 28.76 -9.95 -8.51
C LYS A 311 28.43 -10.89 -7.37
N PHE A 312 28.30 -12.18 -7.68
CA PHE A 312 28.05 -13.23 -6.69
C PHE A 312 29.18 -13.30 -5.65
N LYS A 313 28.80 -13.41 -4.37
CA LYS A 313 29.70 -13.63 -3.24
C LYS A 313 29.16 -14.69 -2.28
N LEU A 314 30.10 -15.38 -1.64
CA LEU A 314 29.88 -16.16 -0.42
C LEU A 314 30.17 -15.26 0.79
N GLU A 315 29.49 -15.53 1.91
CA GLU A 315 29.63 -14.84 3.21
C GLU A 315 29.83 -15.83 4.36
#